data_AF-A0A7W5BJ38-F1
#
_entry.id   AF-A0A7W5BJ38-F1
#
_cell.length_a   1.000
_cell.length_b   1.000
_cell.length_c   1.000
_cell.angle_alpha   90.00
_cell.angle_beta   90.00
_cell.angle_gamma   90.00
#
_symmetry.space_group_name_H-M   'P 1'
#
loop_
_entity.id
_entity.type
_entity.pdbx_description
1 polymer ?
#
loop_
_entity_poly.entity_id
_entity_poly.type
_entity_poly.pdbx_seq_one_letter_code
_entity_poly.pdbx_strand_id
1 'polypeptide(L)'
;MVIIDPFVSTHEARENANGAMQRVAAAWVRVADEANCCVELVHHVSKNQGEVTADSARGGGAFKDKVRSMRVFNVMTHAEAEKAGVEDPRGYFRVDHGKVNMIASGRSQWRRFVSVPLNNGRGLVKTGDESAWSRPRRTSWLIGQPR
;
A
#
# COMPACT_ATOMS: atom_id res chain seq x y z
N MET A 1 -10.36 4.01 -13.41
CA MET A 1 -9.22 4.05 -12.45
C MET A 1 -8.07 3.31 -13.08
N VAL A 2 -6.87 3.88 -13.04
CA VAL A 2 -5.64 3.30 -13.58
C VAL A 2 -4.63 3.14 -12.43
N ILE A 3 -3.99 1.98 -12.36
CA ILE A 3 -2.93 1.69 -11.40
C ILE A 3 -1.62 1.56 -12.17
N ILE A 4 -0.62 2.31 -11.74
CA ILE A 4 0.71 2.33 -12.33
C ILE A 4 1.65 1.63 -11.35
N ASP A 5 2.10 0.43 -11.72
CA ASP A 5 2.98 -0.38 -10.89
C ASP A 5 4.15 -0.96 -11.73
N PRO A 6 5.41 -0.54 -11.49
CA PRO A 6 5.84 0.46 -10.50
C PRO A 6 5.91 1.89 -11.09
N PHE A 7 5.72 2.90 -10.23
CA PHE A 7 5.83 4.34 -10.58
C PHE A 7 7.18 4.68 -11.25
N VAL A 8 8.28 4.11 -10.73
CA VAL A 8 9.65 4.36 -11.21
C VAL A 8 9.87 4.00 -12.67
N SER A 9 9.06 3.10 -13.23
CA SER A 9 9.14 2.70 -14.65
C SER A 9 8.53 3.73 -15.62
N THR A 10 7.97 4.83 -15.11
CA THR A 10 7.26 5.83 -15.94
C THR A 10 8.06 7.10 -16.23
N HIS A 11 9.27 7.21 -15.69
CA HIS A 11 10.11 8.37 -15.88
C HIS A 11 11.59 8.04 -15.67
N GLU A 12 12.48 8.84 -16.26
CA GLU A 12 13.94 8.74 -16.07
C GLU A 12 14.47 9.73 -15.02
N ALA A 13 13.57 10.49 -14.39
CA ALA A 13 13.93 11.49 -13.39
C ALA A 13 14.52 10.86 -12.12
N ARG A 14 15.55 11.51 -11.56
CA ARG A 14 16.13 11.11 -10.27
C ARG A 14 15.13 11.30 -9.14
N GLU A 15 14.69 10.22 -8.52
CA GLU A 15 13.65 10.26 -7.48
C GLU A 15 14.08 10.97 -6.19
N ASN A 16 15.38 11.07 -5.90
CA ASN A 16 15.87 11.83 -4.76
C ASN A 16 15.88 13.36 -5.00
N ALA A 17 15.59 13.82 -6.22
CA ALA A 17 15.50 15.23 -6.55
C ALA A 17 14.04 15.70 -6.45
N ASN A 18 13.69 16.37 -5.35
CA ASN A 18 12.34 16.84 -5.06
C ASN A 18 11.71 17.64 -6.20
N GLY A 19 12.46 18.57 -6.82
CA GLY A 19 11.95 19.37 -7.94
C GLY A 19 11.65 18.53 -9.19
N ALA A 20 12.39 17.45 -9.44
CA ALA A 20 12.11 16.54 -10.55
C ALA A 20 10.84 15.71 -10.27
N MET A 21 10.71 15.18 -9.05
CA MET A 21 9.51 14.44 -8.61
C MET A 21 8.26 15.29 -8.58
N GLN A 22 8.38 16.58 -8.23
CA GLN A 22 7.27 17.52 -8.31
C GLN A 22 6.74 17.67 -9.74
N ARG A 23 7.64 17.73 -10.74
CA ARG A 23 7.26 17.82 -12.16
C ARG A 23 6.61 16.53 -12.66
N VAL A 24 7.19 15.38 -12.33
CA VAL A 24 6.63 14.07 -12.70
C VAL A 24 5.25 13.88 -12.09
N ALA A 25 5.09 14.13 -10.78
CA ALA A 25 3.79 14.02 -10.12
C ALA A 25 2.78 15.03 -10.69
N ALA A 26 3.20 16.24 -11.04
CA ALA A 26 2.33 17.22 -11.69
C ALA A 26 1.89 16.77 -13.10
N ALA A 27 2.74 16.06 -13.86
CA ALA A 27 2.35 15.47 -15.14
C ALA A 27 1.27 14.40 -14.96
N TRP A 28 1.41 13.52 -13.96
CA TRP A 28 0.38 12.52 -13.63
C TRP A 28 -0.94 13.16 -13.16
N VAL A 29 -0.89 14.27 -12.42
CA VAL A 29 -2.09 15.04 -12.07
C VAL A 29 -2.79 15.57 -13.33
N ARG A 30 -2.05 16.12 -14.31
CA ARG A 30 -2.65 16.57 -15.58
C ARG A 30 -3.31 15.42 -16.32
N VAL A 31 -2.66 14.27 -16.40
CA VAL A 31 -3.25 13.06 -17.02
C VAL A 31 -4.55 12.67 -16.32
N ALA A 32 -4.57 12.65 -14.98
CA ALA A 32 -5.77 12.34 -14.22
C ALA A 32 -6.91 13.33 -14.47
N ASP A 33 -6.59 14.63 -14.51
CA ASP A 33 -7.55 15.71 -14.74
C ASP A 33 -8.12 15.69 -16.17
N GLU A 34 -7.24 15.59 -17.19
CA GLU A 34 -7.64 15.59 -18.61
C GLU A 34 -8.39 14.31 -19.00
N ALA A 35 -7.96 13.15 -18.49
CA ALA A 35 -8.64 11.87 -18.75
C ALA A 35 -9.84 11.63 -17.83
N ASN A 36 -10.13 12.55 -16.89
CA ASN A 36 -11.17 12.42 -15.86
C ASN A 36 -11.14 11.05 -15.17
N CYS A 37 -9.95 10.62 -14.72
CA CYS A 37 -9.77 9.31 -14.12
C CYS A 37 -8.91 9.34 -12.86
N CYS A 38 -9.18 8.40 -11.94
CA CYS A 38 -8.32 8.20 -10.78
C CYS A 38 -7.04 7.46 -11.19
N VAL A 39 -5.90 8.01 -10.79
CA VAL A 39 -4.56 7.44 -10.98
C VAL A 39 -3.98 7.06 -9.63
N GLU A 40 -3.57 5.80 -9.49
CA GLU A 40 -2.82 5.31 -8.33
C GLU A 40 -1.39 4.95 -8.75
N LEU A 41 -0.41 5.50 -8.04
CA LEU A 41 1.02 5.31 -8.30
C LEU A 41 1.62 4.41 -7.22
N VAL A 42 2.05 3.20 -7.58
CA VAL A 42 2.73 2.27 -6.66
C VAL A 42 4.19 2.69 -6.56
N HIS A 43 4.55 3.24 -5.40
CA HIS A 43 5.87 3.84 -5.16
C HIS A 43 6.68 3.01 -4.17
N HIS A 44 7.86 2.55 -4.60
CA HIS A 44 8.78 1.82 -3.73
C HIS A 44 9.56 2.78 -2.83
N VAL A 45 9.61 2.43 -1.54
CA VAL A 45 10.49 3.10 -0.57
C VAL A 45 11.85 2.39 -0.50
N SER A 46 12.84 3.06 0.07
CA SER A 46 14.14 2.44 0.33
C SER A 46 14.01 1.24 1.27
N LYS A 47 14.76 0.17 0.96
CA LYS A 47 14.80 -1.03 1.80
C LYS A 47 15.39 -0.70 3.18
N ASN A 48 15.00 -1.46 4.19
CA ASN A 48 15.52 -1.40 5.58
C ASN A 48 15.24 -0.10 6.34
N GLN A 49 14.24 0.69 5.92
CA GLN A 49 13.68 1.73 6.78
C GLN A 49 12.60 1.06 7.64
N GLY A 50 12.76 1.08 8.98
CA GLY A 50 11.90 0.35 9.93
C GLY A 50 10.40 0.53 9.68
N GLU A 51 9.76 1.47 10.39
CA GLU A 51 8.39 1.83 10.08
C GLU A 51 8.37 2.83 8.91
N VAL A 52 7.66 2.47 7.84
CA VAL A 52 7.51 3.32 6.66
C VAL A 52 6.36 4.29 6.92
N THR A 53 6.60 5.57 6.65
CA THR A 53 5.60 6.64 6.73
C THR A 53 5.47 7.34 5.39
N ALA A 54 4.54 8.31 5.28
CA ALA A 54 4.43 9.11 4.06
C ALA A 54 5.72 9.86 3.68
N ASP A 55 6.55 10.17 4.67
CA ASP A 55 7.83 10.85 4.47
C ASP A 55 8.97 9.92 4.00
N SER A 56 8.75 8.60 4.04
CA SER A 56 9.69 7.60 3.53
C SER A 56 9.67 7.49 1.99
N ALA A 57 8.71 8.11 1.31
CA ALA A 57 8.63 8.12 -0.14
C ALA A 57 9.80 8.91 -0.78
N ARG A 58 10.37 8.39 -1.88
CA ARG A 58 11.36 9.14 -2.65
C ARG A 58 10.71 10.36 -3.30
N GLY A 59 11.44 11.46 -3.36
CA GLY A 59 10.91 12.78 -3.70
C GLY A 59 10.35 13.53 -2.49
N GLY A 60 10.36 12.87 -1.32
CA GLY A 60 10.01 13.44 -0.02
C GLY A 60 8.70 14.20 -0.03
N GLY A 61 8.71 15.36 0.63
CA GLY A 61 7.57 16.27 0.70
C GLY A 61 7.02 16.66 -0.68
N ALA A 62 7.86 16.84 -1.70
CA ALA A 62 7.39 17.31 -3.00
C ALA A 62 6.47 16.30 -3.72
N PHE A 63 6.76 15.01 -3.59
CA PHE A 63 5.86 13.96 -4.08
C PHE A 63 4.61 13.86 -3.19
N LYS A 64 4.81 13.80 -1.88
CA LYS A 64 3.73 13.75 -0.88
C LYS A 64 2.73 14.89 -1.06
N ASP A 65 3.18 16.10 -1.33
CA ASP A 65 2.35 17.31 -1.44
C ASP A 65 1.45 17.28 -2.68
N LYS A 66 1.89 16.65 -3.77
CA LYS A 66 1.12 16.56 -5.01
C LYS A 66 0.00 15.52 -4.97
N VAL A 67 0.16 14.44 -4.22
CA VAL A 67 -0.89 13.42 -4.10
C VAL A 67 -2.03 13.87 -3.17
N ARG A 68 -3.27 13.47 -3.50
CA ARG A 68 -4.46 13.78 -2.69
C ARG A 68 -4.68 12.80 -1.55
N SER A 69 -4.22 11.57 -1.71
CA SER A 69 -4.18 10.54 -0.69
C SER A 69 -2.92 9.70 -0.86
N MET A 70 -2.36 9.23 0.25
CA MET A 70 -1.23 8.31 0.27
C MET A 70 -1.52 7.21 1.28
N ARG A 71 -1.34 5.96 0.84
CA ARG A 71 -1.37 4.77 1.70
C ARG A 71 0.04 4.23 1.83
N VAL A 72 0.36 3.72 3.01
CA VAL A 72 1.65 3.10 3.30
C VAL A 72 1.40 1.69 3.81
N PHE A 73 2.21 0.75 3.33
CA PHE A 73 2.12 -0.66 3.71
C PHE A 73 3.28 -1.00 4.63
N ASN A 74 2.96 -1.48 5.83
CA ASN A 74 3.94 -1.92 6.83
C ASN A 74 3.71 -3.40 7.15
N VAL A 75 4.77 -4.19 7.19
CA VAL A 75 4.69 -5.60 7.60
C VAL A 75 4.51 -5.70 9.11
N MET A 76 3.89 -6.77 9.58
CA MET A 76 3.77 -7.03 11.02
C MET A 76 5.14 -7.25 11.66
N THR A 77 5.47 -6.48 12.70
CA THR A 77 6.67 -6.69 13.50
C THR A 77 6.48 -7.85 14.48
N HIS A 78 7.58 -8.42 15.00
CA HIS A 78 7.51 -9.49 15.98
C HIS A 78 6.77 -9.05 17.26
N ALA A 79 7.05 -7.84 17.75
CA ALA A 79 6.40 -7.29 18.94
C ALA A 79 4.88 -7.06 18.75
N GLU A 80 4.45 -6.69 17.53
CA GLU A 80 3.02 -6.61 17.20
C GLU A 80 2.38 -8.00 17.14
N ALA A 81 3.10 -9.00 16.61
CA ALA A 81 2.64 -10.37 16.53
C ALA A 81 2.45 -11.01 17.92
N GLU A 82 3.41 -10.82 18.83
CA GLU A 82 3.32 -11.27 20.23
C GLU A 82 2.09 -10.67 20.92
N LYS A 83 1.87 -9.36 20.78
CA LYS A 83 0.71 -8.67 21.35
C LYS A 83 -0.61 -9.16 20.76
N ALA A 84 -0.60 -9.57 19.50
CA ALA A 84 -1.75 -10.05 18.77
C ALA A 84 -2.01 -11.56 18.93
N GLY A 85 -1.07 -12.32 19.51
CA GLY A 85 -1.12 -13.78 19.53
C GLY A 85 -1.00 -14.41 18.13
N VAL A 86 -0.22 -13.82 17.24
CA VAL A 86 0.02 -14.30 15.88
C VAL A 86 1.36 -15.05 15.81
N GLU A 87 1.32 -16.32 15.40
CA GLU A 87 2.53 -17.15 15.28
C GLU A 87 3.41 -16.77 14.09
N ASP A 88 2.81 -16.55 12.92
CA ASP A 88 3.54 -16.15 11.70
C ASP A 88 3.17 -14.71 11.27
N PRO A 89 4.02 -13.71 11.58
CA PRO A 89 3.79 -12.32 11.18
C PRO A 89 3.91 -12.08 9.68
N ARG A 90 4.61 -12.92 8.92
CA ARG A 90 4.90 -12.68 7.48
C ARG A 90 3.63 -12.66 6.63
N GLY A 91 2.59 -13.34 7.09
CA GLY A 91 1.28 -13.35 6.45
C GLY A 91 0.47 -12.07 6.64
N TYR A 92 0.96 -11.09 7.41
CA TYR A 92 0.18 -9.90 7.79
C TYR A 92 0.87 -8.59 7.42
N PHE A 93 0.06 -7.63 7.01
CA PHE A 93 0.49 -6.25 6.83
C PHE A 93 -0.60 -5.27 7.23
N ARG A 94 -0.16 -4.07 7.60
CA ARG A 94 -0.97 -2.93 7.96
C ARG A 94 -1.03 -1.95 6.81
N VAL A 95 -2.21 -1.40 6.57
CA VAL A 95 -2.42 -0.28 5.65
C VAL A 95 -2.64 0.98 6.48
N ASP A 96 -1.71 1.92 6.37
CA ASP A 96 -1.74 3.21 7.04
C ASP A 96 -2.15 4.31 6.07
N HIS A 97 -2.92 5.28 6.57
CA HIS A 97 -3.30 6.47 5.81
C HIS A 97 -2.25 7.57 6.02
N GLY A 98 -1.16 7.50 5.25
CA GLY A 98 -0.03 8.43 5.37
C GLY A 98 -0.37 9.88 4.98
N LYS A 99 -1.34 10.08 4.07
CA LYS A 99 -1.90 11.40 3.76
C LYS A 99 -3.35 11.28 3.32
N VAL A 100 -4.19 12.21 3.79
CA VAL A 100 -5.61 12.28 3.43
C VAL A 100 -6.05 13.75 3.42
N ASN A 101 -6.45 14.28 2.25
CA ASN A 101 -6.87 15.69 2.14
C ASN A 101 -8.39 15.90 2.12
N MET A 102 -9.19 14.92 1.69
CA MET A 102 -10.60 15.14 1.32
C MET A 102 -11.59 14.22 2.05
N ILE A 103 -11.12 13.39 2.98
CA ILE A 103 -11.98 12.52 3.80
C ILE A 103 -11.44 12.49 5.24
N ALA A 104 -12.28 12.07 6.19
CA ALA A 104 -11.83 11.80 7.55
C ALA A 104 -10.70 10.76 7.54
N SER A 105 -9.68 10.97 8.38
CA SER A 105 -8.63 9.97 8.54
C SER A 105 -9.23 8.69 9.12
N GLY A 106 -8.97 7.57 8.44
CA GLY A 106 -9.36 6.24 8.92
C GLY A 106 -8.34 5.69 9.91
N ARG A 107 -8.76 4.72 10.72
CA ARG A 107 -7.82 3.88 11.48
C ARG A 107 -7.03 2.99 10.52
N SER A 108 -5.78 2.73 10.88
CA SER A 108 -4.94 1.74 10.23
C SER A 108 -5.63 0.36 10.20
N GLN A 109 -5.42 -0.38 9.12
CA GLN A 109 -6.12 -1.65 8.92
C GLN A 109 -5.13 -2.80 8.75
N TRP A 110 -5.20 -3.76 9.67
CA TRP A 110 -4.47 -5.03 9.57
C TRP A 110 -5.15 -6.01 8.64
N ARG A 111 -4.33 -6.70 7.88
CA ARG A 111 -4.79 -7.51 6.78
C ARG A 111 -3.88 -8.71 6.54
N ARG A 112 -4.42 -9.78 5.94
CA ARG A 112 -3.75 -11.08 5.84
C ARG A 112 -3.70 -11.57 4.40
N PHE A 113 -2.53 -12.07 3.98
CA PHE A 113 -2.39 -12.88 2.78
C PHE A 113 -3.16 -14.19 2.95
N VAL A 114 -4.04 -14.48 2.01
CA VAL A 114 -4.78 -15.74 1.98
C VAL A 114 -4.66 -16.34 0.60
N SER A 115 -4.30 -17.62 0.55
CA SER A 115 -4.35 -18.36 -0.71
C SER A 115 -5.79 -18.48 -1.16
N VAL A 116 -6.05 -18.15 -2.41
CA VAL A 116 -7.32 -18.40 -3.08
C VAL A 116 -7.02 -19.09 -4.41
N PRO A 117 -7.59 -20.28 -4.66
CA PRO A 117 -7.35 -21.00 -5.90
C PRO A 117 -7.89 -20.20 -7.08
N LEU A 118 -7.04 -19.98 -8.09
CA LEU A 118 -7.40 -19.31 -9.33
C LEU A 118 -8.12 -20.24 -10.31
N ASN A 119 -8.10 -21.56 -10.04
CA ASN A 119 -8.75 -22.59 -10.86
C ASN A 119 -8.40 -22.46 -12.35
N ASN A 120 -7.20 -21.94 -12.66
CA ASN A 120 -6.67 -21.78 -14.01
C ASN A 120 -5.88 -23.02 -14.48
N GLY A 121 -5.80 -24.06 -13.65
CA GLY A 121 -5.16 -25.33 -14.00
C GLY A 121 -5.91 -26.10 -15.08
N ARG A 122 -5.19 -26.64 -16.07
CA ARG A 122 -5.71 -27.61 -17.04
C ARG A 122 -5.09 -28.99 -16.79
N GLY A 123 -5.87 -30.06 -16.91
CA GLY A 123 -5.40 -31.44 -16.74
C GLY A 123 -5.36 -31.92 -15.29
N LEU A 124 -4.29 -32.62 -14.88
CA LEU A 124 -4.16 -33.30 -13.57
C LEU A 124 -4.03 -32.34 -12.37
N VAL A 125 -3.80 -31.05 -12.59
CA VAL A 125 -3.71 -30.03 -11.53
C VAL A 125 -4.98 -29.18 -11.57
N LYS A 126 -5.95 -29.49 -10.71
CA LYS A 126 -7.28 -28.85 -10.71
C LYS A 126 -7.31 -27.43 -10.12
N THR A 127 -6.33 -27.05 -9.30
CA THR A 127 -6.35 -25.78 -8.55
C THR A 127 -5.54 -24.65 -9.18
N GLY A 128 -4.54 -24.94 -10.01
CA GLY A 128 -3.72 -23.90 -10.67
C GLY A 128 -2.99 -22.99 -9.69
N ASP A 129 -2.81 -21.72 -10.05
CA ASP A 129 -2.16 -20.68 -9.25
C ASP A 129 -3.07 -20.19 -8.10
N GLU A 130 -2.52 -19.52 -7.07
CA GLU A 130 -3.30 -18.97 -5.95
C GLU A 130 -2.93 -17.50 -5.66
N SER A 131 -3.92 -16.61 -5.48
CA SER A 131 -3.66 -15.24 -4.99
C SER A 131 -4.92 -14.59 -4.39
N ALA A 132 -4.81 -14.06 -3.17
CA ALA A 132 -5.76 -13.09 -2.62
C ALA A 132 -5.27 -12.45 -1.31
N TRP A 133 -6.00 -11.43 -0.91
CA TRP A 133 -5.88 -10.79 0.37
C TRP A 133 -7.25 -10.60 1.00
N SER A 134 -7.37 -10.92 2.28
CA SER A 134 -8.63 -10.80 3.00
C SER A 134 -8.51 -9.86 4.19
N ARG A 135 -9.64 -9.19 4.47
CA ARG A 135 -9.84 -8.51 5.74
C ARG A 135 -9.99 -9.59 6.82
N PRO A 136 -9.25 -9.55 7.93
CA PRO A 136 -9.46 -10.48 9.03
C PRO A 136 -10.93 -10.36 9.46
N ARG A 137 -11.64 -11.48 9.58
CA ARG A 137 -13.03 -11.46 10.03
C ARG A 137 -13.09 -10.81 11.41
N ARG A 138 -14.12 -9.99 11.64
CA ARG A 138 -14.36 -9.18 12.85
C ARG A 138 -14.40 -9.99 14.16
N THR A 139 -14.39 -11.32 14.10
CA THR A 139 -14.47 -12.22 15.24
C THR A 139 -13.13 -12.57 15.91
N SER A 140 -11.97 -12.14 15.40
CA SER A 140 -10.68 -12.46 16.03
C SER A 140 -10.02 -11.32 16.82
N TRP A 141 -10.68 -10.17 17.03
CA TRP A 141 -10.07 -8.99 17.66
C TRP A 141 -10.88 -8.35 18.79
N LEU A 142 -11.81 -9.09 19.42
CA LEU A 142 -12.42 -8.61 20.68
C LEU A 142 -11.50 -8.90 21.86
N ILE A 143 -10.37 -8.20 21.92
CA ILE A 143 -9.61 -8.05 23.16
C ILE A 143 -9.27 -6.56 23.28
N GLY A 144 -9.99 -5.85 24.16
CA GLY A 144 -9.58 -4.52 24.64
C GLY A 144 -10.41 -3.30 24.21
N GLN A 145 -11.74 -3.36 24.22
CA GLN A 145 -12.56 -2.14 24.34
C GLN A 145 -13.07 -2.04 25.79
N PRO A 146 -12.75 -0.99 26.57
CA PRO A 146 -13.50 -0.70 27.79
C PRO A 146 -14.92 -0.26 27.40
N ARG A 147 -15.88 -0.60 28.27
CA ARG A 147 -17.32 -0.34 28.09
C ARG A 147 -17.64 1.13 27.90
#